data_AF-A0A7X2J9T0-F1
#
_entry.id   AF-A0A7X2J9T0-F1
#
_cell.length_a   1.000
_cell.length_b   1.000
_cell.length_c   1.000
_cell.angle_alpha   90.00
_cell.angle_beta   90.00
_cell.angle_gamma   90.00
#
_symmetry.space_group_name_H-M   'P 1'
#
loop_
_entity.id
_entity.type
_entity.pdbx_description
1 polymer ?
#
loop_
_entity_poly.entity_id
_entity_poly.type
_entity_poly.pdbx_seq_one_letter_code
_entity_poly.pdbx_strand_id
1 'polypeptide(L)'
;MAFFLAVGIHELLIQGGYARLNENTAAGDGFRRQSLNEEMLNYIQNTKDPGENLGLYWLETDFGTDPLKKTPDPELFSELKKRWASRPGWEEYIAQCRGIWNDVKYFPVPAPTGKTEAGVSFVDSWMYERNYGGKRGHEGTDIMADKNERGLYPVVSMTDGVVRHKGWLEQGGWRLGIVAPGGTYFYYAHLDSYADIEEGDTIQAGDLLGYMGDTGYSKTEGTTGNFPVHLHVGIYLFHNDEEISVNPYWVLRYLEPHKLKYS
;
A
#
# COMPACT_ATOMS: atom_id res chain seq x y z
N MET A 1 4.34 34.19 -34.41
CA MET A 1 3.51 34.15 -33.18
C MET A 1 3.27 32.74 -32.64
N ALA A 2 3.12 31.70 -33.48
CA ALA A 2 2.92 30.32 -33.01
C ALA A 2 4.15 29.64 -32.36
N PHE A 3 5.37 29.93 -32.83
CA PHE A 3 6.60 29.30 -32.29
C PHE A 3 6.91 29.74 -30.85
N PHE A 4 6.76 31.03 -30.54
CA PHE A 4 6.98 31.56 -29.18
C PHE A 4 5.93 31.07 -28.17
N LEU A 5 4.68 30.86 -28.60
CA LEU A 5 3.62 30.26 -27.78
C LEU A 5 3.94 28.78 -27.46
N ALA A 6 4.40 28.02 -28.45
CA ALA A 6 4.78 26.62 -28.25
C ALA A 6 6.00 26.45 -27.32
N VAL A 7 7.02 27.31 -27.47
CA VAL A 7 8.19 27.33 -26.58
C VAL A 7 7.78 27.72 -25.15
N GLY A 8 6.96 28.75 -24.97
CA GLY A 8 6.48 29.16 -23.65
C GLY A 8 5.59 28.13 -22.95
N ILE A 9 4.74 27.41 -23.69
CA ILE A 9 3.96 26.28 -23.14
C ILE A 9 4.88 25.12 -22.76
N HIS A 10 5.89 24.81 -23.59
CA HIS A 10 6.86 23.76 -23.28
C HIS A 10 7.65 24.08 -22.02
N GLU A 11 8.08 25.33 -21.86
CA GLU A 11 8.84 25.80 -20.70
C GLU A 11 7.98 25.82 -19.41
N LEU A 12 6.71 26.22 -19.51
CA LEU A 12 5.74 26.15 -18.40
C LEU A 12 5.40 24.70 -18.01
N LEU A 13 5.23 23.80 -18.97
CA LEU A 13 5.02 22.37 -18.70
C LEU A 13 6.27 21.73 -18.06
N ILE A 14 7.46 22.16 -18.49
CA ILE A 14 8.72 21.75 -17.88
C ILE A 14 8.81 22.27 -16.44
N GLN A 15 8.50 23.54 -16.19
CA GLN A 15 8.50 24.14 -14.84
C GLN A 15 7.45 23.51 -13.92
N GLY A 16 6.24 23.25 -14.40
CA GLY A 16 5.21 22.51 -13.67
C GLY A 16 5.67 21.08 -13.33
N GLY A 17 6.32 20.40 -14.28
CA GLY A 17 6.94 19.11 -14.03
C GLY A 17 8.12 19.17 -13.06
N TYR A 18 8.91 20.25 -13.03
CA TYR A 18 10.02 20.44 -12.09
C TYR A 18 9.52 20.51 -10.64
N ALA A 19 8.32 21.06 -10.41
CA ALA A 19 7.74 21.12 -9.07
C ALA A 19 7.22 19.76 -8.56
N ARG A 20 6.89 18.82 -9.46
CA ARG A 20 6.27 17.53 -9.10
C ARG A 20 7.22 16.55 -8.40
N LEU A 21 8.50 16.61 -8.73
CA LEU A 21 9.54 15.81 -8.08
C LEU A 21 10.43 16.73 -7.24
N ASN A 22 10.31 16.60 -5.93
CA ASN A 22 11.09 17.30 -4.92
C ASN A 22 11.22 16.41 -3.68
N GLU A 23 11.95 16.88 -2.68
CA GLU A 23 12.19 16.13 -1.44
C GLU A 23 10.88 15.69 -0.75
N ASN A 24 9.83 16.51 -0.78
CA ASN A 24 8.57 16.24 -0.08
C ASN A 24 7.56 15.45 -0.93
N THR A 25 7.93 15.00 -2.14
CA THR A 25 6.99 14.34 -3.06
C THR A 25 6.30 13.14 -2.41
N ALA A 26 7.02 12.33 -1.62
CA ALA A 26 6.45 11.16 -0.95
C ALA A 26 5.57 11.48 0.27
N ALA A 27 5.77 12.66 0.88
CA ALA A 27 4.89 13.17 1.94
C ALA A 27 3.61 13.81 1.39
N GLY A 28 3.58 14.14 0.10
CA GLY A 28 2.43 14.78 -0.53
C GLY A 28 1.20 13.86 -0.62
N ASP A 29 0.01 14.45 -0.42
CA ASP A 29 -1.27 13.74 -0.47
C ASP A 29 -1.49 13.00 -1.80
N GLY A 30 -1.01 13.57 -2.92
CA GLY A 30 -1.08 12.93 -4.24
C GLY A 30 -0.33 11.59 -4.29
N PHE A 31 0.87 11.54 -3.73
CA PHE A 31 1.63 10.30 -3.61
C PHE A 31 0.94 9.34 -2.64
N ARG A 32 0.60 9.80 -1.42
CA ARG A 32 -0.02 8.97 -0.39
C ARG A 32 -1.35 8.36 -0.83
N ARG A 33 -2.09 9.02 -1.72
CA ARG A 33 -3.35 8.53 -2.31
C ARG A 33 -3.17 7.30 -3.22
N GLN A 34 -1.98 7.13 -3.81
CA GLN A 34 -1.61 6.04 -4.74
C GLN A 34 -2.60 5.87 -5.91
N SER A 35 -3.11 6.97 -6.47
CA SER A 35 -4.15 6.96 -7.50
C SER A 35 -3.78 6.09 -8.71
N LEU A 36 -4.65 5.16 -9.09
CA LEU A 36 -4.46 4.25 -10.22
C LEU A 36 -5.79 4.09 -10.98
N ASN A 37 -5.72 3.53 -12.19
CA ASN A 37 -6.88 3.05 -12.93
C ASN A 37 -6.66 1.59 -13.37
N GLU A 38 -7.71 0.94 -13.86
CA GLU A 38 -7.65 -0.47 -14.27
C GLU A 38 -6.67 -0.74 -15.42
N GLU A 39 -6.49 0.20 -16.34
CA GLU A 39 -5.53 0.06 -17.45
C GLU A 39 -4.10 -0.04 -16.91
N MET A 40 -3.72 0.86 -16.01
CA MET A 40 -2.39 0.87 -15.40
C MET A 40 -2.20 -0.32 -14.43
N LEU A 41 -3.26 -0.73 -13.70
CA LEU A 41 -3.24 -1.93 -12.85
C LEU A 41 -2.90 -3.19 -13.67
N ASN A 42 -3.60 -3.38 -14.78
CA ASN A 42 -3.37 -4.52 -15.68
C ASN A 42 -1.96 -4.48 -16.29
N TYR A 43 -1.45 -3.28 -16.60
CA TYR A 43 -0.08 -3.12 -17.08
C TYR A 43 0.94 -3.58 -16.04
N ILE A 44 0.90 -3.06 -14.82
CA ILE A 44 1.93 -3.32 -13.80
C ILE A 44 1.99 -4.79 -13.36
N GLN A 45 0.86 -5.49 -13.37
CA GLN A 45 0.78 -6.93 -13.05
C GLN A 45 1.64 -7.81 -13.98
N ASN A 46 2.04 -7.28 -15.14
CA ASN A 46 2.85 -7.98 -16.12
C ASN A 46 4.27 -7.39 -16.25
N THR A 47 4.71 -6.59 -15.27
CA THR A 47 6.02 -5.91 -15.30
C THR A 47 6.97 -6.45 -14.23
N LYS A 48 8.27 -6.33 -14.48
CA LYS A 48 9.32 -6.74 -13.53
C LYS A 48 9.60 -5.70 -12.44
N ASP A 49 9.23 -4.44 -12.68
CA ASP A 49 9.52 -3.32 -11.79
C ASP A 49 8.29 -2.40 -11.71
N PRO A 50 7.22 -2.86 -11.02
CA PRO A 50 5.98 -2.09 -10.91
C PRO A 50 6.21 -0.75 -10.23
N GLY A 51 7.09 -0.68 -9.22
CA GLY A 51 7.42 0.56 -8.51
C GLY A 51 8.02 1.64 -9.42
N GLU A 52 8.96 1.29 -10.31
CA GLU A 52 9.52 2.28 -11.23
C GLU A 52 8.47 2.82 -12.21
N ASN A 53 7.67 1.91 -12.78
CA ASN A 53 6.62 2.28 -13.74
C ASN A 53 5.54 3.15 -13.07
N LEU A 54 5.12 2.82 -11.86
CA LEU A 54 4.14 3.61 -11.12
C LEU A 54 4.67 4.99 -10.74
N GLY A 55 5.93 5.07 -10.30
CA GLY A 55 6.57 6.34 -10.01
C GLY A 55 6.57 7.27 -11.23
N LEU A 56 6.95 6.75 -12.40
CA LEU A 56 6.92 7.50 -13.65
C LEU A 56 5.50 7.89 -14.06
N TYR A 57 4.54 6.98 -13.89
CA TYR A 57 3.12 7.22 -14.16
C TYR A 57 2.59 8.38 -13.32
N TRP A 58 2.85 8.40 -12.01
CA TRP A 58 2.37 9.49 -11.14
C TRP A 58 3.02 10.83 -11.46
N LEU A 59 4.32 10.86 -11.75
CA LEU A 59 4.97 12.11 -12.16
C LEU A 59 4.39 12.67 -13.47
N GLU A 60 4.08 11.79 -14.44
CA GLU A 60 3.50 12.18 -15.72
C GLU A 60 2.04 12.66 -15.57
N THR A 61 1.26 12.00 -14.72
CA THR A 61 -0.18 12.26 -14.51
C THR A 61 -0.47 13.27 -13.40
N ASP A 62 0.55 13.89 -12.83
CA ASP A 62 0.39 14.79 -11.66
C ASP A 62 -0.40 14.10 -10.53
N PHE A 63 0.07 12.89 -10.18
CA PHE A 63 -0.50 12.03 -9.15
C PHE A 63 -1.98 11.68 -9.39
N GLY A 64 -2.36 11.52 -10.66
CA GLY A 64 -3.71 11.17 -11.10
C GLY A 64 -4.64 12.36 -11.34
N THR A 65 -4.14 13.60 -11.26
CA THR A 65 -4.91 14.80 -11.63
C THR A 65 -5.19 14.84 -13.14
N ASP A 66 -4.19 14.48 -13.95
CA ASP A 66 -4.27 14.42 -15.40
C ASP A 66 -4.35 12.95 -15.87
N PRO A 67 -5.09 12.64 -16.95
CA PRO A 67 -5.06 11.31 -17.53
C PRO A 67 -3.72 11.04 -18.24
N LEU A 68 -3.29 9.79 -18.25
CA LEU A 68 -2.17 9.37 -19.07
C LEU A 68 -2.54 9.51 -20.55
N LYS A 69 -1.71 10.22 -21.32
CA LYS A 69 -2.01 10.59 -22.72
C LYS A 69 -1.80 9.47 -23.73
N LYS A 70 -0.99 8.47 -23.38
CA LYS A 70 -0.64 7.32 -24.21
C LYS A 70 -0.97 6.05 -23.44
N THR A 71 -1.29 4.97 -24.15
CA THR A 71 -1.47 3.63 -23.54
C THR A 71 -0.18 3.21 -22.82
N PRO A 72 -0.27 2.62 -21.61
CA PRO A 72 0.88 2.07 -20.90
C PRO A 72 1.58 0.97 -21.70
N ASP A 73 2.83 1.20 -22.09
CA ASP A 73 3.69 0.21 -22.74
C ASP A 73 5.18 0.42 -22.36
N PRO A 74 6.07 -0.55 -22.61
CA PRO A 74 7.49 -0.41 -22.26
C PRO A 74 8.22 0.76 -22.93
N GLU A 75 7.79 1.19 -24.12
CA GLU A 75 8.42 2.30 -24.83
C GLU A 75 8.10 3.63 -24.14
N LEU A 76 6.84 3.86 -23.77
CA LEU A 76 6.41 5.00 -22.97
C LEU A 76 7.22 5.12 -21.67
N PHE A 77 7.33 4.05 -20.88
CA PHE A 77 8.07 4.12 -19.62
C PHE A 77 9.58 4.32 -19.81
N SER A 78 10.15 3.83 -20.92
CA SER A 78 11.52 4.17 -21.31
C SER A 78 11.68 5.66 -21.64
N GLU A 79 10.73 6.27 -22.35
CA GLU A 79 10.71 7.72 -22.62
C GLU A 79 10.57 8.54 -21.33
N LEU A 80 9.65 8.15 -20.44
CA LEU A 80 9.44 8.82 -19.16
C LEU A 80 10.68 8.71 -18.27
N LYS A 81 11.32 7.55 -18.20
CA LYS A 81 12.55 7.36 -17.43
C LYS A 81 13.66 8.30 -17.91
N LYS A 82 13.85 8.44 -19.23
CA LYS A 82 14.83 9.39 -19.79
C LYS A 82 14.56 10.85 -19.38
N ARG A 83 13.29 11.21 -19.17
CA ARG A 83 12.85 12.56 -18.76
C ARG A 83 13.03 12.83 -17.26
N TRP A 84 12.78 11.83 -16.43
CA TRP A 84 12.68 11.99 -14.98
C TRP A 84 13.92 11.53 -14.22
N ALA A 85 14.63 10.51 -14.69
CA ALA A 85 15.72 9.87 -13.93
C ALA A 85 16.95 10.75 -13.69
N SER A 86 17.14 11.82 -14.47
CA SER A 86 18.24 12.76 -14.27
C SER A 86 17.92 13.89 -13.28
N ARG A 87 16.71 13.92 -12.72
CA ARG A 87 16.26 15.04 -11.87
C ARG A 87 16.68 14.82 -10.41
N PRO A 88 16.99 15.89 -9.67
CA PRO A 88 17.19 15.79 -8.22
C PRO A 88 15.99 15.14 -7.52
N GLY A 89 16.26 14.30 -6.51
CA GLY A 89 15.22 13.57 -5.76
C GLY A 89 14.73 12.27 -6.41
N TRP A 90 15.13 11.97 -7.66
CA TRP A 90 14.68 10.76 -8.36
C TRP A 90 15.02 9.47 -7.61
N GLU A 91 16.25 9.31 -7.12
CA GLU A 91 16.70 8.07 -6.47
C GLU A 91 15.93 7.78 -5.17
N GLU A 92 15.69 8.81 -4.35
CA GLU A 92 14.91 8.67 -3.12
C GLU A 92 13.44 8.34 -3.43
N TYR A 93 12.84 9.10 -4.35
CA TYR A 93 11.47 8.90 -4.80
C TYR A 93 11.25 7.49 -5.35
N ILE A 94 12.13 7.02 -6.24
CA ILE A 94 11.97 5.70 -6.87
C ILE A 94 12.24 4.56 -5.89
N ALA A 95 13.12 4.77 -4.90
CA ALA A 95 13.32 3.81 -3.82
C ALA A 95 12.04 3.64 -2.99
N GLN A 96 11.34 4.73 -2.66
CA GLN A 96 10.06 4.68 -1.95
C GLN A 96 8.95 3.99 -2.78
N CYS A 97 8.86 4.30 -4.08
CA CYS A 97 7.94 3.59 -4.98
C CYS A 97 8.23 2.08 -5.01
N ARG A 98 9.49 1.68 -5.19
CA ARG A 98 9.88 0.26 -5.21
C ARG A 98 9.65 -0.41 -3.85
N GLY A 99 9.92 0.28 -2.75
CA GLY A 99 9.68 -0.25 -1.41
C GLY A 99 8.22 -0.60 -1.17
N ILE A 100 7.26 0.12 -1.75
CA ILE A 100 5.83 -0.22 -1.63
C ILE A 100 5.49 -1.41 -2.54
N TRP A 101 5.96 -1.38 -3.79
CA TRP A 101 5.38 -2.19 -4.87
C TRP A 101 6.18 -3.43 -5.26
N ASN A 102 7.48 -3.47 -5.02
CA ASN A 102 8.34 -4.54 -5.51
C ASN A 102 8.52 -5.67 -4.48
N ASP A 103 8.30 -5.41 -3.19
CA ASP A 103 8.45 -6.41 -2.13
C ASP A 103 7.19 -7.27 -1.91
N VAL A 104 6.03 -6.80 -2.39
CA VAL A 104 4.75 -7.49 -2.22
C VAL A 104 4.63 -8.69 -3.17
N LYS A 105 4.25 -9.84 -2.60
CA LYS A 105 4.13 -11.11 -3.33
C LYS A 105 2.77 -11.78 -3.19
N TYR A 106 2.14 -11.68 -2.02
CA TYR A 106 0.87 -12.36 -1.75
C TYR A 106 -0.18 -11.42 -1.16
N PHE A 107 -1.44 -11.66 -1.51
CA PHE A 107 -2.56 -11.05 -0.81
C PHE A 107 -2.61 -11.56 0.64
N PRO A 108 -2.90 -10.70 1.64
CA PRO A 108 -2.71 -11.02 3.06
C PRO A 108 -3.73 -12.01 3.63
N VAL A 109 -4.83 -12.29 2.91
CA VAL A 109 -5.83 -13.29 3.31
C VAL A 109 -5.91 -14.38 2.24
N PRO A 110 -5.41 -15.59 2.53
CA PRO A 110 -5.49 -16.72 1.61
C PRO A 110 -6.92 -17.00 1.13
N ALA A 111 -7.04 -17.56 -0.07
CA ALA A 111 -8.31 -18.06 -0.57
C ALA A 111 -8.75 -19.28 0.26
N PRO A 112 -10.06 -19.38 0.60
CA PRO A 112 -10.59 -20.54 1.31
C PRO A 112 -10.40 -21.80 0.46
N THR A 113 -10.08 -22.91 1.10
CA THR A 113 -10.08 -24.23 0.46
C THR A 113 -11.36 -25.00 0.81
N GLY A 114 -11.85 -25.80 -0.13
CA GLY A 114 -13.04 -26.63 0.07
C GLY A 114 -14.38 -25.91 -0.14
N LYS A 115 -15.41 -26.31 0.61
CA LYS A 115 -16.80 -25.83 0.46
C LYS A 115 -17.15 -24.62 1.33
N THR A 116 -16.19 -24.13 2.11
CA THR A 116 -16.43 -23.01 3.02
C THR A 116 -16.40 -21.72 2.22
N GLU A 117 -17.58 -21.15 1.93
CA GLU A 117 -17.67 -19.78 1.43
C GLU A 117 -17.26 -18.83 2.57
N ALA A 118 -15.98 -18.44 2.60
CA ALA A 118 -15.39 -17.50 3.55
C ALA A 118 -14.51 -16.53 2.74
N GLY A 119 -15.16 -15.70 1.93
CA GLY A 119 -14.50 -14.66 1.16
C GLY A 119 -14.20 -13.42 2.01
N VAL A 120 -13.59 -12.44 1.36
CA VAL A 120 -13.32 -11.13 1.94
C VAL A 120 -13.61 -10.04 0.92
N SER A 121 -13.96 -8.86 1.41
CA SER A 121 -14.21 -7.67 0.59
C SER A 121 -13.52 -6.45 1.17
N PHE A 122 -13.12 -5.51 0.31
CA PHE A 122 -12.49 -4.27 0.72
C PHE A 122 -12.82 -3.16 -0.29
N VAL A 123 -12.75 -1.91 0.17
CA VAL A 123 -13.01 -0.71 -0.64
C VAL A 123 -11.92 0.31 -0.40
N ASP A 124 -11.79 1.27 -1.32
CA ASP A 124 -10.89 2.40 -1.15
C ASP A 124 -11.49 3.39 -0.13
N SER A 125 -11.11 3.21 1.12
CA SER A 125 -11.59 3.99 2.27
C SER A 125 -10.59 5.06 2.73
N TRP A 126 -9.55 5.33 1.93
CA TRP A 126 -8.52 6.30 2.25
C TRP A 126 -9.12 7.66 2.64
N MET A 127 -8.73 8.15 3.81
CA MET A 127 -9.20 9.42 4.40
C MET A 127 -10.71 9.50 4.69
N TYR A 128 -11.44 8.39 4.66
CA TYR A 128 -12.81 8.36 5.20
C TYR A 128 -12.79 8.65 6.70
N GLU A 129 -13.84 9.29 7.21
CA GLU A 129 -13.90 9.72 8.61
C GLU A 129 -13.92 8.52 9.57
N ARG A 130 -12.99 8.51 10.54
CA ARG A 130 -13.01 7.63 11.72
C ARG A 130 -13.41 8.45 12.93
N ASN A 131 -14.24 7.87 13.80
CA ASN A 131 -14.83 8.54 14.95
C ASN A 131 -14.27 8.09 16.31
N TYR A 132 -13.70 6.88 16.39
CA TYR A 132 -13.08 6.41 17.63
C TYR A 132 -11.76 7.14 17.89
N GLY A 133 -11.65 7.80 19.05
CA GLY A 133 -10.48 8.60 19.41
C GLY A 133 -10.44 10.01 18.79
N GLY A 134 -11.56 10.48 18.22
CA GLY A 134 -11.67 11.78 17.55
C GLY A 134 -11.79 11.66 16.03
N LYS A 135 -12.02 12.79 15.35
CA LYS A 135 -12.13 12.86 13.89
C LYS A 135 -10.76 12.75 13.25
N ARG A 136 -10.52 11.66 12.51
CA ARG A 136 -9.29 11.43 11.73
C ARG A 136 -9.62 10.75 10.41
N GLY A 137 -8.71 10.86 9.44
CA GLY A 137 -8.77 10.05 8.23
C GLY A 137 -8.47 8.58 8.53
N HIS A 138 -9.07 7.69 7.75
CA HIS A 138 -8.69 6.29 7.71
C HIS A 138 -7.44 6.12 6.84
N GLU A 139 -6.30 5.95 7.50
CA GLU A 139 -5.01 5.77 6.85
C GLU A 139 -4.66 4.28 6.76
N GLY A 140 -5.34 3.59 5.85
CA GLY A 140 -5.14 2.17 5.60
C GLY A 140 -6.24 1.58 4.73
N THR A 141 -6.40 0.26 4.76
CA THR A 141 -7.52 -0.43 4.12
C THR A 141 -8.01 -1.55 5.02
N ASP A 142 -9.33 -1.61 5.20
CA ASP A 142 -9.97 -2.66 5.98
C ASP A 142 -10.47 -3.76 5.03
N ILE A 143 -9.98 -4.98 5.24
CA ILE A 143 -10.39 -6.18 4.55
C ILE A 143 -11.43 -6.88 5.42
N MET A 144 -12.69 -6.72 5.05
CA MET A 144 -13.85 -7.21 5.80
C MET A 144 -14.06 -8.70 5.56
N ALA A 145 -14.32 -9.44 6.63
CA ALA A 145 -14.70 -10.84 6.56
C ALA A 145 -16.17 -11.00 6.14
N ASP A 146 -16.44 -11.87 5.14
CA ASP A 146 -17.82 -12.15 4.73
C ASP A 146 -18.61 -12.88 5.83
N LYS A 147 -17.95 -13.81 6.52
CA LYS A 147 -18.42 -14.39 7.78
C LYS A 147 -17.80 -13.66 8.95
N ASN A 148 -18.62 -13.01 9.75
CA ASN A 148 -18.21 -12.26 10.93
C ASN A 148 -17.82 -13.20 12.10
N GLU A 149 -16.71 -13.92 11.94
CA GLU A 149 -16.19 -14.91 12.89
C GLU A 149 -14.68 -14.73 13.05
N ARG A 150 -14.24 -14.38 14.26
CA ARG A 150 -12.82 -14.24 14.62
C ARG A 150 -12.11 -15.59 14.54
N GLY A 151 -10.81 -15.59 14.26
CA GLY A 151 -10.02 -16.82 14.24
C GLY A 151 -10.26 -17.71 13.01
N LEU A 152 -11.18 -17.32 12.11
CA LEU A 152 -11.52 -18.11 10.92
C LEU A 152 -10.56 -17.87 9.75
N TYR A 153 -10.14 -16.62 9.54
CA TYR A 153 -9.34 -16.24 8.36
C TYR A 153 -7.86 -16.18 8.73
N PRO A 154 -7.00 -17.01 8.12
CA PRO A 154 -5.57 -16.85 8.29
C PRO A 154 -5.11 -15.52 7.70
N VAL A 155 -4.16 -14.88 8.37
CA VAL A 155 -3.48 -13.67 7.89
C VAL A 155 -2.04 -14.06 7.60
N VAL A 156 -1.58 -13.81 6.38
CA VAL A 156 -0.22 -14.13 5.92
C VAL A 156 0.56 -12.87 5.58
N SER A 157 1.88 -12.95 5.64
CA SER A 157 2.74 -11.83 5.24
C SER A 157 2.60 -11.55 3.75
N MET A 158 2.46 -10.27 3.40
CA MET A 158 2.45 -9.84 2.00
C MET A 158 3.86 -9.84 1.41
N THR A 159 4.88 -9.71 2.26
CA THR A 159 6.28 -9.46 1.92
C THR A 159 7.21 -10.40 2.67
N ASP A 160 8.43 -10.58 2.16
CA ASP A 160 9.51 -11.02 3.03
C ASP A 160 9.84 -9.88 4.00
N GLY A 161 10.53 -10.15 5.11
CA GLY A 161 11.00 -9.07 5.97
C GLY A 161 11.37 -9.53 7.38
N VAL A 162 11.36 -8.56 8.30
CA VAL A 162 11.63 -8.78 9.72
C VAL A 162 10.48 -8.22 10.55
N VAL A 163 10.03 -8.98 11.55
CA VAL A 163 9.02 -8.53 12.50
C VAL A 163 9.62 -7.42 13.35
N ARG A 164 9.10 -6.22 13.18
CA ARG A 164 9.59 -5.04 13.88
C ARG A 164 8.79 -4.74 15.14
N HIS A 165 7.49 -4.97 15.10
CA HIS A 165 6.58 -4.71 16.22
C HIS A 165 5.52 -5.81 16.36
N LYS A 166 5.24 -6.24 17.59
CA LYS A 166 4.18 -7.21 17.95
C LYS A 166 3.52 -6.79 19.27
N GLY A 167 2.23 -7.07 19.43
CA GLY A 167 1.46 -6.76 20.65
C GLY A 167 0.32 -5.75 20.48
N TRP A 168 -0.15 -5.19 21.59
CA TRP A 168 -1.38 -4.40 21.68
C TRP A 168 -1.21 -2.91 21.37
N LEU A 169 -2.17 -2.32 20.66
CA LEU A 169 -2.43 -0.88 20.60
C LEU A 169 -3.92 -0.60 20.84
N GLU A 170 -4.25 0.49 21.55
CA GLU A 170 -5.66 0.85 21.83
C GLU A 170 -6.51 0.92 20.55
N GLN A 171 -5.97 1.51 19.47
CA GLN A 171 -6.68 1.61 18.20
C GLN A 171 -6.46 0.40 17.28
N GLY A 172 -5.35 -0.33 17.41
CA GLY A 172 -4.97 -1.42 16.50
C GLY A 172 -5.31 -2.82 17.01
N GLY A 173 -5.72 -2.94 18.27
CA GLY A 173 -5.82 -4.23 18.96
C GLY A 173 -4.50 -4.98 18.94
N TRP A 174 -4.58 -6.30 18.77
CA TRP A 174 -3.41 -7.11 18.47
C TRP A 174 -2.94 -6.80 17.06
N ARG A 175 -1.75 -6.21 16.97
CA ARG A 175 -1.12 -5.85 15.72
C ARG A 175 0.25 -6.46 15.54
N LEU A 176 0.70 -6.54 14.31
CA LEU A 176 2.03 -6.96 13.92
C LEU A 176 2.54 -6.04 12.79
N GLY A 177 3.83 -5.77 12.80
CA GLY A 177 4.50 -4.92 11.82
C GLY A 177 5.73 -5.59 11.23
N ILE A 178 5.84 -5.59 9.91
CA ILE A 178 6.95 -6.19 9.16
C ILE A 178 7.67 -5.10 8.38
N VAL A 179 8.98 -4.98 8.55
CA VAL A 179 9.82 -4.15 7.66
C VAL A 179 10.31 -5.02 6.52
N ALA A 180 9.89 -4.68 5.31
CA ALA A 180 10.28 -5.37 4.08
C ALA A 180 11.71 -4.97 3.64
N PRO A 181 12.36 -5.73 2.72
CA PRO A 181 13.72 -5.43 2.25
C PRO A 181 13.92 -4.01 1.69
N GLY A 182 12.90 -3.44 1.05
CA GLY A 182 12.87 -2.07 0.54
C GLY A 182 12.67 -0.99 1.62
N GLY A 183 12.56 -1.38 2.90
CA GLY A 183 12.46 -0.47 4.05
C GLY A 183 11.03 -0.04 4.41
N THR A 184 10.03 -0.42 3.62
CA THR A 184 8.62 -0.15 3.89
C THR A 184 8.11 -0.99 5.06
N TYR A 185 7.34 -0.37 5.94
CA TYR A 185 6.68 -1.04 7.06
C TYR A 185 5.24 -1.43 6.70
N PHE A 186 4.96 -2.73 6.71
CA PHE A 186 3.65 -3.32 6.48
C PHE A 186 3.00 -3.67 7.81
N TYR A 187 1.81 -3.11 8.04
CA TYR A 187 1.10 -3.18 9.32
C TYR A 187 -0.16 -4.02 9.19
N TYR A 188 -0.35 -4.94 10.13
CA TYR A 188 -1.47 -5.87 10.22
C TYR A 188 -2.12 -5.69 11.59
N ALA A 189 -3.40 -5.31 11.64
CA ALA A 189 -4.09 -5.02 12.90
C ALA A 189 -5.41 -5.79 13.04
N HIS A 190 -5.95 -5.71 14.27
CA HIS A 190 -7.18 -6.36 14.71
C HIS A 190 -7.11 -7.88 14.69
N LEU A 191 -5.92 -8.46 14.86
CA LEU A 191 -5.74 -9.91 14.90
C LEU A 191 -6.48 -10.50 16.11
N ASP A 192 -7.03 -11.69 15.93
CA ASP A 192 -7.57 -12.51 17.02
C ASP A 192 -6.45 -13.16 17.83
N SER A 193 -5.47 -13.69 17.11
CA SER A 193 -4.31 -14.41 17.65
C SER A 193 -3.11 -14.28 16.72
N TYR A 194 -1.91 -14.46 17.28
CA TYR A 194 -0.65 -14.55 16.53
C TYR A 194 -0.31 -16.01 16.21
N ALA A 195 0.43 -16.21 15.13
CA ALA A 195 1.24 -17.42 14.98
C ALA A 195 2.42 -17.41 15.97
N ASP A 196 3.19 -18.50 15.98
CA ASP A 196 4.42 -18.61 16.79
C ASP A 196 5.54 -17.78 16.16
N ILE A 197 5.45 -16.45 16.36
CA ILE A 197 6.32 -15.42 15.78
C ILE A 197 6.65 -14.40 16.85
N GLU A 198 7.90 -13.96 16.94
CA GLU A 198 8.36 -12.91 17.86
C GLU A 198 9.01 -11.72 17.14
N GLU A 199 9.17 -10.61 17.86
CA GLU A 199 9.93 -9.46 17.35
C GLU A 199 11.38 -9.86 17.04
N GLY A 200 11.88 -9.46 15.86
CA GLY A 200 13.19 -9.83 15.36
C GLY A 200 13.21 -11.06 14.45
N ASP A 201 12.11 -11.81 14.37
CA ASP A 201 12.03 -12.97 13.47
C ASP A 201 12.06 -12.54 12.00
N THR A 202 12.73 -13.36 11.18
CA THR A 202 12.71 -13.24 9.73
C THR A 202 11.50 -13.97 9.18
N ILE A 203 10.74 -13.28 8.32
CA ILE A 203 9.50 -13.76 7.72
C ILE A 203 9.66 -13.85 6.21
N GLN A 204 9.13 -14.91 5.61
CA GLN A 204 8.94 -15.02 4.17
C GLN A 204 7.52 -14.60 3.79
N ALA A 205 7.35 -14.01 2.61
CA ALA A 205 6.03 -13.71 2.10
C ALA A 205 5.20 -15.00 2.05
N GLY A 206 3.98 -14.95 2.58
CA GLY A 206 3.09 -16.09 2.67
C GLY A 206 3.14 -16.85 4.00
N ASP A 207 4.12 -16.58 4.87
CA ASP A 207 4.13 -17.15 6.21
C ASP A 207 2.91 -16.67 7.01
N LEU A 208 2.35 -17.56 7.83
CA LEU A 208 1.21 -17.27 8.69
C LEU A 208 1.62 -16.30 9.80
N LEU A 209 0.96 -15.16 9.89
CA LEU A 209 1.16 -14.16 10.93
C LEU A 209 0.22 -14.35 12.12
N GLY A 210 -0.96 -14.93 11.86
CA GLY A 210 -2.02 -15.10 12.84
C GLY A 210 -3.37 -15.25 12.18
N TYR A 211 -4.42 -14.90 12.91
CA TYR A 211 -5.79 -14.98 12.42
C TYR A 211 -6.52 -13.66 12.56
N MET A 212 -7.38 -13.36 11.60
CA MET A 212 -8.21 -12.15 11.58
C MET A 212 -9.19 -12.14 12.75
N GLY A 213 -9.36 -10.98 13.37
CA GLY A 213 -10.27 -10.80 14.50
C GLY A 213 -10.97 -9.44 14.46
N ASP A 214 -11.36 -8.97 15.64
CA ASP A 214 -11.97 -7.66 15.85
C ASP A 214 -11.43 -6.99 17.14
N THR A 215 -10.17 -7.28 17.44
CA THR A 215 -9.56 -6.81 18.69
C THR A 215 -9.18 -5.34 18.57
N GLY A 216 -9.41 -4.55 19.62
CA GLY A 216 -9.05 -3.12 19.67
C GLY A 216 -10.17 -2.19 20.11
N TYR A 217 -9.98 -0.91 19.86
CA TYR A 217 -10.81 0.22 20.33
C TYR A 217 -11.03 0.18 21.85
N SER A 218 -9.96 -0.10 22.59
CA SER A 218 -9.99 -0.18 24.04
C SER A 218 -8.59 -0.05 24.64
N LYS A 219 -8.51 0.61 25.79
CA LYS A 219 -7.30 0.63 26.63
C LYS A 219 -7.02 -0.70 27.30
N THR A 220 -8.04 -1.53 27.44
CA THR A 220 -7.92 -2.87 28.03
C THR A 220 -7.43 -3.82 26.94
N GLU A 221 -6.23 -4.33 27.12
CA GLU A 221 -5.61 -5.32 26.24
C GLU A 221 -6.49 -6.57 26.06
N GLY A 222 -6.56 -7.08 24.84
CA GLY A 222 -7.37 -8.25 24.50
C GLY A 222 -8.88 -7.98 24.37
N THR A 223 -9.33 -6.73 24.43
CA THR A 223 -10.75 -6.41 24.18
C THR A 223 -11.17 -6.81 22.77
N THR A 224 -12.32 -7.45 22.64
CA THR A 224 -12.89 -7.95 21.39
C THR A 224 -14.35 -7.49 21.23
N GLY A 225 -14.89 -7.54 20.01
CA GLY A 225 -16.32 -7.34 19.74
C GLY A 225 -16.80 -5.88 19.65
N ASN A 226 -15.88 -4.91 19.61
CA ASN A 226 -16.23 -3.49 19.47
C ASN A 226 -16.61 -3.09 18.02
N PHE A 227 -16.30 -3.94 17.04
CA PHE A 227 -16.56 -3.74 15.61
C PHE A 227 -16.57 -5.10 14.88
N PRO A 228 -17.00 -5.16 13.61
CA PRO A 228 -16.97 -6.40 12.83
C PRO A 228 -15.56 -6.94 12.59
N VAL A 229 -15.45 -8.25 12.39
CA VAL A 229 -14.19 -8.94 12.07
C VAL A 229 -13.64 -8.44 10.74
N HIS A 230 -12.41 -7.92 10.79
CA HIS A 230 -11.69 -7.44 9.62
C HIS A 230 -10.19 -7.40 9.88
N LEU A 231 -9.40 -7.45 8.82
CA LEU A 231 -7.97 -7.15 8.86
C LEU A 231 -7.77 -5.69 8.44
N HIS A 232 -7.20 -4.89 9.32
CA HIS A 232 -6.70 -3.57 8.92
C HIS A 232 -5.28 -3.69 8.41
N VAL A 233 -5.06 -3.26 7.18
CA VAL A 233 -3.74 -3.18 6.54
C VAL A 233 -3.31 -1.72 6.47
N GLY A 234 -2.09 -1.43 6.92
CA GLY A 234 -1.42 -0.16 6.71
C GLY A 234 -0.08 -0.35 6.00
N ILE A 235 0.33 0.65 5.23
CA ILE A 235 1.66 0.70 4.59
C ILE A 235 2.27 2.03 4.96
N TYR A 236 3.49 1.99 5.50
CA TYR A 236 4.16 3.16 6.03
C TYR A 236 5.59 3.26 5.50
N LEU A 237 5.97 4.48 5.13
CA LEU A 237 7.31 4.85 4.74
C LEU A 237 7.93 5.74 5.80
N PHE A 238 9.26 5.79 5.86
CA PHE A 238 9.98 6.81 6.60
C PHE A 238 10.51 7.88 5.66
N HIS A 239 10.27 9.14 5.99
CA HIS A 239 10.83 10.29 5.28
C HIS A 239 11.16 11.37 6.33
N ASN A 240 12.41 11.84 6.35
CA ASN A 240 12.90 12.80 7.34
C ASN A 240 12.56 12.41 8.80
N ASP A 241 12.72 11.13 9.14
CA ASP A 241 12.39 10.53 10.45
C ASP A 241 10.90 10.55 10.84
N GLU A 242 10.02 10.98 9.94
CA GLU A 242 8.57 10.90 10.11
C GLU A 242 7.98 9.68 9.39
N GLU A 243 7.01 9.04 10.04
CA GLU A 243 6.24 7.94 9.46
C GLU A 243 5.13 8.52 8.58
N ILE A 244 5.11 8.12 7.31
CA ILE A 244 4.10 8.53 6.33
C ILE A 244 3.29 7.31 5.92
N SER A 245 1.98 7.39 6.16
CA SER A 245 1.03 6.40 5.67
C SER A 245 0.74 6.59 4.17
N VAL A 246 0.66 5.48 3.44
CA VAL A 246 0.25 5.43 2.03
C VAL A 246 -0.92 4.48 1.85
N ASN A 247 -1.78 4.75 0.87
CA ASN A 247 -3.01 4.02 0.63
C ASN A 247 -2.74 2.57 0.17
N PRO A 248 -3.09 1.54 0.96
CA PRO A 248 -2.87 0.15 0.59
C PRO A 248 -3.84 -0.38 -0.47
N TYR A 249 -4.94 0.33 -0.75
CA TYR A 249 -6.03 -0.19 -1.59
C TYR A 249 -5.56 -0.74 -2.93
N TRP A 250 -4.75 0.02 -3.68
CA TRP A 250 -4.29 -0.40 -5.00
C TRP A 250 -3.24 -1.50 -4.95
N VAL A 251 -2.43 -1.56 -3.88
CA VAL A 251 -1.51 -2.68 -3.63
C VAL A 251 -2.33 -3.95 -3.38
N LEU A 252 -3.42 -3.86 -2.62
CA LEU A 252 -4.31 -5.00 -2.37
C LEU A 252 -5.01 -5.46 -3.66
N ARG A 253 -5.50 -4.54 -4.50
CA ARG A 253 -6.02 -4.84 -5.85
C ARG A 253 -4.99 -5.54 -6.73
N TYR A 254 -3.74 -5.06 -6.72
CA TYR A 254 -2.62 -5.67 -7.45
C TYR A 254 -2.37 -7.12 -7.02
N LEU A 255 -2.53 -7.42 -5.73
CA LEU A 255 -2.31 -8.74 -5.16
C LEU A 255 -3.53 -9.68 -5.24
N GLU A 256 -4.72 -9.22 -5.66
CA GLU A 256 -5.92 -10.08 -5.74
C GLU A 256 -5.70 -11.40 -6.52
N PRO A 257 -4.95 -11.44 -7.64
CA PRO A 257 -4.64 -12.68 -8.34
C PRO A 257 -3.64 -13.59 -7.61
N HIS A 258 -2.95 -13.07 -6.59
CA HIS A 258 -1.85 -13.70 -5.87
C HIS A 258 -2.27 -14.16 -4.47
N LYS A 259 -3.43 -14.82 -4.37
CA LYS A 259 -3.91 -15.44 -3.12
C LYS A 259 -3.31 -16.85 -2.97
N LEU A 260 -2.67 -17.09 -1.82
CA LEU A 260 -2.34 -18.46 -1.42
C LEU A 260 -3.61 -19.29 -1.21
N LYS A 261 -3.48 -20.61 -1.29
CA LYS A 261 -4.53 -21.54 -0.88
C LYS A 261 -4.13 -22.11 0.47
N TYR A 262 -4.97 -21.92 1.47
CA TYR A 262 -4.70 -22.37 2.83
C TYR A 262 -5.65 -23.53 3.18
N SER A 263 -5.09 -24.68 3.56
CA SER A 263 -5.81 -25.92 3.89
C SER A 263 -5.98 -26.10 5.38
#